data_AF-A0A9N9IX64-F1
#
_entry.id   AF-A0A9N9IX64-F1
#
_cell.length_a   1.000
_cell.length_b   1.000
_cell.length_c   1.000
_cell.angle_alpha   90.00
_cell.angle_beta   90.00
_cell.angle_gamma   90.00
#
_symmetry.space_group_name_H-M   'P 1'
#
loop_
_entity.id
_entity.type
_entity.pdbx_description
1 polymer ?
#
loop_
_entity_poly.entity_id
_entity_poly.type
_entity_poly.pdbx_seq_one_letter_code
_entity_poly.pdbx_strand_id
1 'polypeptide(L)'
;WDKLASGSLAGHIIECGCQATGGNFTDWEKSAFSEHGGWTNIGYPIVECFENGEFYVTKPKETGGLVTTATVDREQMLYEILDPGSNVKLKQIEKNKFLVTGAKGRPPTEYLKVSGIYLDGYKMTGSLLIGGIDAWKKASVVGLSIITKTNMMLNQLGLGTFRNVNVEPLGAEHTYGPHARAHDTREVVLNLTAATCMAPGITGGGSGRPHPSPCLVHFSCLVSKGVVIAYLTAGNDAEIKTIQFEGPTDNDSIIPPSLFKNFDIEMESIESNVSASGGTIKVPLIRLAWGRSGDKGDTCNIGIIAREQKYYPLLKKTLTEE
;
A
#
# COMPACT_ATOMS: atom_id res chain seq x y z
N TRP A 1 7.08 19.96 -18.77
CA TRP A 1 6.21 18.94 -18.13
C TRP A 1 6.92 17.60 -17.98
N ASP A 2 7.53 17.05 -19.03
CA ASP A 2 8.27 15.77 -18.94
C ASP A 2 9.33 15.73 -17.82
N LYS A 3 10.15 16.77 -17.65
CA LYS A 3 11.10 16.86 -16.53
C LYS A 3 10.43 16.86 -15.15
N LEU A 4 9.25 17.48 -15.04
CA LEU A 4 8.47 17.48 -13.79
C LEU A 4 7.87 16.10 -13.52
N ALA A 5 7.35 15.43 -14.54
CA ALA A 5 6.85 14.06 -14.42
C ALA A 5 7.97 13.07 -14.04
N SER A 6 9.15 13.24 -14.63
CA SER A 6 10.33 12.46 -14.24
C SER A 6 10.73 12.72 -12.79
N GLY A 7 10.78 13.99 -12.36
CA GLY A 7 11.05 14.34 -10.96
C GLY A 7 10.01 13.76 -9.99
N SER A 8 8.73 13.79 -10.36
CA SER A 8 7.66 13.16 -9.57
C SER A 8 7.81 11.64 -9.50
N LEU A 9 8.13 10.98 -10.62
CA LEU A 9 8.37 9.53 -10.64
C LEU A 9 9.62 9.14 -9.83
N ALA A 10 10.69 9.93 -9.91
CA ALA A 10 11.88 9.74 -9.09
C ALA A 10 11.56 9.86 -7.61
N GLY A 11 10.80 10.90 -7.22
CA GLY A 11 10.31 11.08 -5.86
C GLY A 11 9.45 9.91 -5.37
N HIS A 12 8.49 9.48 -6.20
CA HIS A 12 7.64 8.31 -5.95
C HIS A 12 8.45 7.03 -5.73
N ILE A 13 9.51 6.80 -6.49
CA ILE A 13 10.35 5.61 -6.34
C ILE A 13 11.13 5.62 -5.02
N ILE A 14 11.55 6.77 -4.51
CA ILE A 14 12.35 6.85 -3.27
C ILE A 14 11.53 7.14 -2.02
N GLU A 15 10.20 7.20 -2.14
CA GLU A 15 9.32 7.47 -1.01
C GLU A 15 9.15 6.25 -0.08
N CYS A 16 8.52 6.48 1.07
CA CYS A 16 8.09 5.43 2.00
C CYS A 16 9.21 4.50 2.53
N GLY A 17 10.46 4.99 2.51
CA GLY A 17 11.63 4.39 3.15
C GLY A 17 12.51 3.59 2.20
N CYS A 18 12.77 2.32 2.54
CA CYS A 18 13.69 1.45 1.80
C CYS A 18 13.00 0.59 0.73
N GLN A 19 11.81 0.97 0.24
CA GLN A 19 10.99 0.07 -0.59
C GLN A 19 11.65 -0.25 -1.94
N ALA A 20 12.17 0.77 -2.63
CA ALA A 20 12.96 0.58 -3.86
C ALA A 20 14.27 -0.21 -3.66
N THR A 21 14.75 -0.35 -2.41
CA THR A 21 15.95 -1.12 -2.04
C THR A 21 15.64 -2.45 -1.33
N GLY A 22 14.38 -2.93 -1.37
CA GLY A 22 13.99 -4.25 -0.89
C GLY A 22 13.29 -4.28 0.48
N GLY A 23 12.93 -3.12 1.03
CA GLY A 23 11.98 -3.01 2.14
C GLY A 23 10.55 -3.27 1.69
N ASN A 24 9.73 -3.90 2.53
CA ASN A 24 8.33 -4.22 2.21
C ASN A 24 8.16 -4.90 0.82
N PHE A 25 9.09 -5.80 0.49
CA PHE A 25 9.24 -6.44 -0.81
C PHE A 25 8.61 -7.85 -0.80
N THR A 26 7.91 -8.27 -1.86
CA THR A 26 7.26 -9.60 -1.91
C THR A 26 8.27 -10.74 -1.69
N ASP A 27 9.42 -10.69 -2.37
CA ASP A 27 10.48 -11.70 -2.17
C ASP A 27 11.40 -11.29 -1.00
N TRP A 28 10.79 -10.97 0.14
CA TRP A 28 11.41 -10.33 1.31
C TRP A 28 12.69 -11.05 1.76
N GLU A 29 12.73 -12.38 1.74
CA GLU A 29 13.91 -13.18 2.15
C GLU A 29 15.16 -12.80 1.35
N LYS A 30 15.03 -12.53 0.04
CA LYS A 30 16.15 -12.11 -0.80
C LYS A 30 16.75 -10.79 -0.31
N SER A 31 15.92 -9.89 0.20
CA SER A 31 16.37 -8.61 0.75
C SER A 31 16.83 -8.74 2.20
N ALA A 32 16.14 -9.52 3.01
CA ALA A 32 16.46 -9.70 4.43
C ALA A 32 17.80 -10.41 4.61
N PHE A 33 18.15 -11.33 3.71
CA PHE A 33 19.40 -12.08 3.72
C PHE A 33 20.38 -11.65 2.63
N SER A 34 20.22 -10.44 2.09
CA SER A 34 21.17 -9.90 1.11
C SER A 34 22.57 -9.73 1.72
N GLU A 35 23.57 -9.59 0.86
CA GLU A 35 24.94 -9.22 1.25
C GLU A 35 25.00 -7.97 2.15
N HIS A 36 26.12 -7.77 2.85
CA HIS A 36 26.40 -6.63 3.72
C HIS A 36 25.39 -6.41 4.87
N GLY A 37 24.78 -7.49 5.37
CA GLY A 37 23.97 -7.45 6.61
C GLY A 37 22.47 -7.28 6.41
N GLY A 38 21.96 -7.45 5.19
CA GLY A 38 20.51 -7.56 4.94
C GLY A 38 19.72 -6.34 5.44
N TRP A 39 18.59 -6.60 6.09
CA TRP A 39 17.75 -5.54 6.65
C TRP A 39 18.36 -4.79 7.84
N THR A 40 19.29 -5.39 8.56
CA THR A 40 19.99 -4.72 9.69
C THR A 40 20.85 -3.56 9.21
N ASN A 41 21.30 -3.59 7.96
CA ASN A 41 22.14 -2.56 7.35
C ASN A 41 21.58 -2.12 5.99
N ILE A 42 20.26 -2.11 5.82
CA ILE A 42 19.64 -1.76 4.53
C ILE A 42 19.89 -0.28 4.17
N GLY A 43 20.37 -0.06 2.95
CA GLY A 43 20.59 1.28 2.41
C GLY A 43 19.30 1.90 1.89
N TYR A 44 19.07 3.18 2.17
CA TYR A 44 17.99 3.95 1.56
C TYR A 44 18.24 4.14 0.05
N PRO A 45 17.18 4.25 -0.77
CA PRO A 45 17.33 4.49 -2.19
C PRO A 45 17.96 5.87 -2.46
N ILE A 46 18.78 5.92 -3.50
CA ILE A 46 19.40 7.13 -4.04
C ILE A 46 18.92 7.26 -5.47
N VAL A 47 18.55 8.47 -5.88
CA VAL A 47 18.33 8.79 -7.28
C VAL A 47 19.43 9.70 -7.80
N GLU A 48 20.04 9.31 -8.92
CA GLU A 48 20.99 10.11 -9.69
C GLU A 48 20.25 10.67 -10.92
N CYS A 49 19.79 11.92 -10.83
CA CYS A 49 19.03 12.58 -11.91
C CYS A 49 19.93 13.17 -12.99
N PHE A 50 19.54 13.03 -14.25
CA PHE A 50 20.16 13.67 -15.41
C PHE A 50 19.33 14.84 -15.93
N GLU A 51 19.98 15.80 -16.59
CA GLU A 51 19.32 17.00 -17.12
C GLU A 51 18.25 16.68 -18.17
N ASN A 52 18.40 15.56 -18.89
CA ASN A 52 17.43 15.08 -19.89
C ASN A 52 16.15 14.47 -19.26
N GLY A 53 16.10 14.35 -17.92
CA GLY A 53 14.98 13.73 -17.21
C GLY A 53 15.07 12.21 -17.12
N GLU A 54 16.20 11.60 -17.48
CA GLU A 54 16.50 10.22 -17.10
C GLU A 54 17.06 10.19 -15.69
N PHE A 55 16.98 9.04 -15.01
CA PHE A 55 17.62 8.89 -13.72
C PHE A 55 18.00 7.46 -13.40
N TYR A 56 19.05 7.29 -12.60
CA TYR A 56 19.35 6.01 -11.98
C TYR A 56 18.74 5.92 -10.58
N VAL A 57 18.28 4.73 -10.23
CA VAL A 57 17.94 4.33 -8.87
C VAL A 57 19.04 3.40 -8.39
N THR A 58 19.64 3.73 -7.25
CA THR A 58 20.73 2.97 -6.64
C THR A 58 20.61 2.98 -5.12
N LYS A 59 21.59 2.42 -4.42
CA LYS A 59 21.69 2.43 -2.97
C LYS A 59 23.15 2.64 -2.54
N PRO A 60 23.41 3.09 -1.30
CA PRO A 60 24.77 3.21 -0.78
C PRO A 60 25.57 1.91 -0.93
N LYS A 61 26.87 2.02 -1.21
CA LYS A 61 27.79 0.87 -1.25
C LYS A 61 27.90 0.21 0.13
N GLU A 62 28.25 -1.08 0.17
CA GLU A 62 28.45 -1.84 1.42
C GLU A 62 27.25 -1.83 2.38
N THR A 63 26.03 -1.68 1.84
CA THR A 63 24.77 -1.80 2.58
C THR A 63 24.00 -3.05 2.13
N GLY A 64 23.07 -3.51 2.94
CA GLY A 64 22.09 -4.54 2.57
C GLY A 64 20.99 -4.01 1.68
N GLY A 65 19.98 -4.85 1.43
CA GLY A 65 18.94 -4.62 0.42
C GLY A 65 19.41 -4.90 -1.01
N LEU A 66 18.50 -4.72 -1.95
CA LEU A 66 18.71 -4.95 -3.37
C LEU A 66 17.90 -3.96 -4.21
N VAL A 67 18.52 -3.44 -5.28
CA VAL A 67 17.82 -2.66 -6.30
C VAL A 67 17.72 -3.50 -7.57
N THR A 68 16.50 -3.89 -7.91
CA THR A 68 16.21 -4.78 -9.04
C THR A 68 14.97 -4.32 -9.80
N THR A 69 14.71 -4.92 -10.96
CA THR A 69 13.42 -4.79 -11.64
C THR A 69 12.24 -5.04 -10.68
N ALA A 70 12.34 -6.06 -9.82
CA ALA A 70 11.25 -6.40 -8.91
C ALA A 70 10.99 -5.30 -7.87
N THR A 71 12.03 -4.69 -7.29
CA THR A 71 11.85 -3.66 -6.25
C THR A 71 11.45 -2.31 -6.82
N VAL A 72 12.01 -1.90 -7.95
CA VAL A 72 11.79 -0.56 -8.54
C VAL A 72 10.61 -0.53 -9.50
N ASP A 73 10.62 -1.38 -10.52
CA ASP A 73 9.64 -1.39 -11.61
C ASP A 73 8.34 -2.09 -11.18
N ARG A 74 8.45 -3.25 -10.52
CA ARG A 74 7.28 -4.09 -10.26
C ARG A 74 6.49 -3.68 -9.04
N GLU A 75 7.17 -3.38 -7.94
CA GLU A 75 6.49 -3.09 -6.68
C GLU A 75 6.38 -1.60 -6.42
N GLN A 76 7.49 -0.86 -6.39
CA GLN A 76 7.45 0.54 -6.00
C GLN A 76 6.77 1.44 -7.04
N MET A 77 7.03 1.24 -8.33
CA MET A 77 6.36 2.02 -9.38
C MET A 77 4.85 1.73 -9.49
N LEU A 78 4.36 0.61 -8.96
CA LEU A 78 2.92 0.31 -8.91
C LEU A 78 2.29 0.63 -7.55
N TYR A 79 3.09 1.05 -6.57
CA TYR A 79 2.61 1.43 -5.24
C TYR A 79 1.72 2.68 -5.32
N GLU A 80 0.50 2.61 -4.77
CA GLU A 80 -0.44 3.74 -4.65
C GLU A 80 -0.78 4.49 -5.97
N ILE A 81 -0.49 3.87 -7.11
CA ILE A 81 -0.70 4.45 -8.44
C ILE A 81 -1.92 3.80 -9.10
N LEU A 82 -2.74 4.63 -9.76
CA LEU A 82 -3.88 4.18 -10.56
C LEU A 82 -3.48 3.93 -12.02
N ASP A 83 -2.69 4.81 -12.62
CA ASP A 83 -2.16 4.70 -13.99
C ASP A 83 -0.72 5.23 -14.05
N PRO A 84 0.29 4.37 -14.23
CA PRO A 84 1.69 4.80 -14.35
C PRO A 84 2.03 5.42 -15.72
N GLY A 85 1.11 5.38 -16.70
CA GLY A 85 1.34 5.82 -18.08
C GLY A 85 2.17 4.83 -18.91
N SER A 86 2.03 4.89 -20.24
CA SER A 86 2.51 3.85 -21.17
C SER A 86 3.97 3.96 -21.64
N ASN A 87 4.70 5.02 -21.27
CA ASN A 87 5.98 5.35 -21.91
C ASN A 87 7.21 5.19 -21.02
N VAL A 88 7.03 4.84 -19.74
CA VAL A 88 8.15 4.63 -18.82
C VAL A 88 8.88 3.34 -19.20
N LYS A 89 10.19 3.46 -19.45
CA LYS A 89 11.07 2.32 -19.73
C LYS A 89 12.07 2.16 -18.60
N LEU A 90 12.18 0.92 -18.14
CA LEU A 90 12.85 0.51 -16.93
C LEU A 90 13.88 -0.56 -17.30
N LYS A 91 15.15 -0.34 -16.95
CA LYS A 91 16.25 -1.23 -17.34
C LYS A 91 17.25 -1.41 -16.22
N GLN A 92 17.50 -2.66 -15.82
CA GLN A 92 18.61 -3.02 -14.97
C GLN A 92 19.92 -2.79 -15.74
N ILE A 93 20.82 -1.95 -15.21
CA ILE A 93 22.12 -1.65 -15.85
C ILE A 93 23.22 -2.48 -15.21
N GLU A 94 23.21 -2.59 -13.88
CA GLU A 94 24.16 -3.41 -13.11
C GLU A 94 23.50 -3.88 -11.81
N LYS A 95 24.26 -4.62 -10.99
CA LYS A 95 23.83 -5.00 -9.64
C LYS A 95 23.56 -3.73 -8.84
N ASN A 96 22.36 -3.61 -8.30
CA ASN A 96 21.91 -2.47 -7.51
C ASN A 96 21.85 -1.11 -8.24
N LYS A 97 21.83 -1.07 -9.58
CA LYS A 97 21.63 0.16 -10.34
C LYS A 97 20.64 -0.03 -11.48
N PHE A 98 19.64 0.83 -11.50
CA PHE A 98 18.47 0.70 -12.34
C PHE A 98 18.18 2.01 -13.07
N LEU A 99 18.03 1.97 -14.39
CA LEU A 99 17.76 3.15 -15.21
C LEU A 99 16.26 3.30 -15.44
N VAL A 100 15.77 4.52 -15.25
CA VAL A 100 14.38 4.93 -15.53
C VAL A 100 14.38 6.03 -16.58
N THR A 101 13.59 5.85 -17.64
CA THR A 101 13.48 6.78 -18.77
C THR A 101 12.04 6.89 -19.26
N GLY A 102 11.75 7.89 -20.11
CA GLY A 102 10.50 7.95 -20.87
C GLY A 102 9.26 8.43 -20.09
N ALA A 103 9.44 8.93 -18.87
CA ALA A 103 8.37 9.61 -18.14
C ALA A 103 7.85 10.83 -18.93
N LYS A 104 6.54 10.88 -19.15
CA LYS A 104 5.86 11.95 -19.89
C LYS A 104 4.88 12.68 -19.01
N GLY A 105 4.96 14.00 -19.01
CA GLY A 105 4.11 14.86 -18.18
C GLY A 105 2.99 15.51 -18.97
N ARG A 106 1.87 15.75 -18.29
CA ARG A 106 0.72 16.49 -18.83
C ARG A 106 0.71 17.91 -18.26
N PRO A 107 0.01 18.86 -18.92
CA PRO A 107 -0.27 20.15 -18.31
C PRO A 107 -0.98 19.96 -16.95
N PRO A 108 -0.70 20.83 -15.96
CA PRO A 108 -1.31 20.72 -14.64
C PRO A 108 -2.81 21.02 -14.70
N THR A 109 -3.60 20.37 -13.85
CA THR A 109 -5.06 20.64 -13.74
C THR A 109 -5.32 21.97 -13.02
N GLU A 110 -6.56 22.47 -13.08
CA GLU A 110 -6.97 23.66 -12.30
C GLU A 110 -7.13 23.38 -10.79
N TYR A 111 -7.05 22.11 -10.39
CA TYR A 111 -7.27 21.67 -9.01
C TYR A 111 -5.97 21.27 -8.31
N LEU A 112 -5.95 21.44 -7.00
CA LEU A 112 -5.00 20.83 -6.07
C LEU A 112 -5.66 19.62 -5.43
N LYS A 113 -4.91 18.53 -5.29
CA LYS A 113 -5.32 17.38 -4.47
C LYS A 113 -5.05 17.72 -3.01
N VAL A 114 -6.10 17.78 -2.20
CA VAL A 114 -6.01 18.02 -0.76
C VAL A 114 -6.23 16.72 -0.02
N SER A 115 -5.33 16.41 0.90
CA SER A 115 -5.49 15.37 1.93
C SER A 115 -5.78 16.08 3.25
N GLY A 116 -7.02 15.95 3.72
CA GLY A 116 -7.50 16.57 4.94
C GLY A 116 -7.68 15.53 6.04
N ILE A 117 -7.49 15.95 7.28
CA ILE A 117 -7.72 15.11 8.45
C ILE A 117 -8.62 15.89 9.41
N TYR A 118 -9.68 15.28 9.91
CA TYR A 118 -10.53 15.85 10.95
C TYR A 118 -10.74 14.87 12.10
N LEU A 119 -11.09 15.41 13.27
CA LEU A 119 -11.41 14.62 14.46
C LEU A 119 -12.85 14.10 14.37
N ASP A 120 -13.03 12.78 14.38
CA ASP A 120 -14.34 12.12 14.43
C ASP A 120 -14.48 11.27 15.69
N GLY A 121 -14.51 11.94 16.83
CA GLY A 121 -14.69 11.31 18.14
C GLY A 121 -13.45 10.57 18.62
N TYR A 122 -13.67 9.51 19.39
CA TYR A 122 -12.62 8.76 20.08
C TYR A 122 -12.75 7.27 19.79
N LYS A 123 -11.60 6.61 19.66
CA LYS A 123 -11.50 5.15 19.54
C LYS A 123 -10.71 4.56 20.71
N MET A 124 -11.01 3.31 21.01
CA MET A 124 -10.28 2.50 21.98
C MET A 124 -9.82 1.22 21.30
N THR A 125 -8.64 0.72 21.67
CA THR A 125 -8.10 -0.54 21.17
C THR A 125 -7.39 -1.25 22.30
N GLY A 126 -7.68 -2.53 22.47
CA GLY A 126 -7.09 -3.45 23.42
C GLY A 126 -6.79 -4.77 22.75
N SER A 127 -5.84 -5.50 23.33
CA SER A 127 -5.39 -6.80 22.82
C SER A 127 -5.32 -7.82 23.96
N LEU A 128 -5.84 -9.02 23.73
CA LEU A 128 -5.81 -10.14 24.66
C LEU A 128 -5.23 -11.37 23.97
N LEU A 129 -4.15 -11.94 24.51
CA LEU A 129 -3.64 -13.22 24.02
C LEU A 129 -4.45 -14.36 24.66
N ILE A 130 -4.98 -15.25 23.82
CA ILE A 130 -5.85 -16.38 24.19
C ILE A 130 -5.26 -17.66 23.62
N GLY A 131 -4.83 -18.55 24.51
CA GLY A 131 -4.28 -19.87 24.19
C GLY A 131 -5.22 -21.02 24.55
N GLY A 132 -4.96 -22.21 24.02
CA GLY A 132 -5.63 -23.48 24.32
C GLY A 132 -6.58 -23.98 23.22
N ILE A 133 -7.32 -25.05 23.52
CA ILE A 133 -8.30 -25.63 22.59
C ILE A 133 -9.36 -24.58 22.21
N ASP A 134 -9.73 -24.57 20.92
CA ASP A 134 -10.72 -23.64 20.35
C ASP A 134 -10.37 -22.16 20.61
N ALA A 135 -9.08 -21.78 20.55
CA ALA A 135 -8.62 -20.43 20.84
C ALA A 135 -9.39 -19.36 20.05
N TRP A 136 -9.66 -19.60 18.76
CA TRP A 136 -10.45 -18.68 17.93
C TRP A 136 -11.89 -18.52 18.45
N LYS A 137 -12.60 -19.61 18.80
CA LYS A 137 -13.99 -19.53 19.29
C LYS A 137 -14.02 -18.78 20.60
N LYS A 138 -13.07 -19.08 21.50
CA LYS A 138 -12.94 -18.37 22.78
C LYS A 138 -12.71 -16.89 22.56
N ALA A 139 -11.81 -16.51 21.64
CA ALA A 139 -11.54 -15.12 21.31
C ALA A 139 -12.78 -14.40 20.76
N SER A 140 -13.49 -15.00 19.79
CA SER A 140 -14.71 -14.43 19.24
C SER A 140 -15.80 -14.24 20.32
N VAL A 141 -16.03 -15.26 21.16
CA VAL A 141 -17.03 -15.18 22.24
C VAL A 141 -16.63 -14.14 23.29
N VAL A 142 -15.36 -14.09 23.69
CA VAL A 142 -14.84 -13.09 24.63
C VAL A 142 -15.04 -11.69 24.08
N GLY A 143 -14.64 -11.43 22.83
CA GLY A 143 -14.76 -10.12 22.21
C GLY A 143 -16.20 -9.66 22.09
N LEU A 144 -17.09 -10.49 21.56
CA LEU A 144 -18.52 -10.18 21.44
C LEU A 144 -19.18 -9.96 22.81
N SER A 145 -18.81 -10.75 23.83
CA SER A 145 -19.34 -10.61 25.19
C SER A 145 -18.94 -9.28 25.81
N ILE A 146 -17.69 -8.85 25.60
CA ILE A 146 -17.19 -7.58 26.12
C ILE A 146 -17.91 -6.41 25.47
N ILE A 147 -18.05 -6.42 24.14
CA ILE A 147 -18.78 -5.38 23.42
C ILE A 147 -20.23 -5.31 23.89
N THR A 148 -20.88 -6.46 24.03
CA THR A 148 -22.26 -6.53 24.51
C THR A 148 -22.39 -5.93 25.91
N LYS A 149 -21.51 -6.34 26.84
CA LYS A 149 -21.53 -5.84 28.23
C LYS A 149 -21.24 -4.34 28.31
N THR A 150 -20.27 -3.85 27.54
CA THR A 150 -19.89 -2.44 27.56
C THR A 150 -20.96 -1.56 26.91
N ASN A 151 -21.60 -2.00 25.82
CA ASN A 151 -22.78 -1.31 25.27
C ASN A 151 -23.93 -1.23 26.28
N MET A 152 -24.19 -2.28 27.06
CA MET A 152 -25.19 -2.23 28.14
C MET A 152 -24.83 -1.19 29.19
N MET A 153 -23.55 -1.12 29.60
CA MET A 153 -23.07 -0.14 30.58
C MET A 153 -23.15 1.30 30.05
N LEU A 154 -22.75 1.53 28.80
CA LEU A 154 -22.83 2.86 28.18
C LEU A 154 -24.29 3.34 28.06
N ASN A 155 -25.21 2.45 27.68
CA ASN A 155 -26.65 2.76 27.67
C ASN A 155 -27.19 3.09 29.06
N GLN A 156 -26.78 2.36 30.11
CA GLN A 156 -27.15 2.67 31.49
C GLN A 156 -26.65 4.05 31.95
N LEU A 157 -25.52 4.51 31.40
CA LEU A 157 -24.97 5.84 31.66
C LEU A 157 -25.54 6.93 30.74
N GLY A 158 -26.46 6.60 29.82
CA GLY A 158 -27.02 7.56 28.86
C GLY A 158 -26.05 7.98 27.76
N LEU A 159 -24.98 7.22 27.53
CA LEU A 159 -23.93 7.53 26.54
C LEU A 159 -24.16 6.87 25.17
N GLY A 160 -25.22 6.07 25.02
CA GLY A 160 -25.50 5.30 23.80
C GLY A 160 -24.62 4.05 23.66
N THR A 161 -24.43 3.58 22.44
CA THR A 161 -23.56 2.42 22.11
C THR A 161 -22.39 2.85 21.22
N PHE A 162 -21.40 1.98 21.05
CA PHE A 162 -20.35 2.20 20.06
C PHE A 162 -20.95 2.37 18.65
N ARG A 163 -20.42 3.35 17.91
CA ARG A 163 -20.79 3.59 16.50
C ARG A 163 -20.25 2.47 15.58
N ASN A 164 -19.03 2.04 15.86
CA ASN A 164 -18.32 1.01 15.12
C ASN A 164 -17.58 0.09 16.10
N VAL A 165 -17.53 -1.20 15.78
CA VAL A 165 -16.86 -2.22 16.58
C VAL A 165 -16.12 -3.15 15.64
N ASN A 166 -14.89 -3.52 16.02
CA ASN A 166 -14.14 -4.56 15.34
C ASN A 166 -13.58 -5.55 16.36
N VAL A 167 -13.65 -6.84 16.05
CA VAL A 167 -13.23 -7.95 16.90
C VAL A 167 -12.43 -8.92 16.05
N GLU A 168 -11.11 -8.94 16.23
CA GLU A 168 -10.19 -9.64 15.35
C GLU A 168 -9.41 -10.71 16.13
N PRO A 169 -9.72 -12.02 15.95
CA PRO A 169 -8.90 -13.11 16.45
C PRO A 169 -7.68 -13.32 15.55
N LEU A 170 -6.64 -12.51 15.72
CA LEU A 170 -5.39 -12.63 14.97
C LEU A 170 -4.69 -13.96 15.31
N GLY A 171 -4.15 -14.64 14.29
CA GLY A 171 -3.61 -16.00 14.42
C GLY A 171 -4.59 -17.10 14.01
N ALA A 172 -5.87 -16.77 13.81
CA ALA A 172 -6.88 -17.65 13.19
C ALA A 172 -7.26 -17.21 11.76
N GLU A 173 -6.31 -16.58 11.05
CA GLU A 173 -6.50 -16.06 9.69
C GLU A 173 -7.67 -15.06 9.52
N HIS A 174 -8.00 -14.27 10.56
CA HIS A 174 -9.08 -13.28 10.50
C HIS A 174 -8.97 -12.34 9.28
N THR A 175 -7.75 -11.92 8.92
CA THR A 175 -7.47 -11.06 7.76
C THR A 175 -7.81 -11.70 6.41
N TYR A 176 -7.98 -13.03 6.35
CA TYR A 176 -8.40 -13.76 5.14
C TYR A 176 -9.92 -13.88 5.03
N GLY A 177 -10.67 -13.38 6.02
CA GLY A 177 -12.14 -13.35 5.99
C GLY A 177 -12.76 -14.73 5.70
N PRO A 178 -13.65 -14.86 4.71
CA PRO A 178 -14.27 -16.14 4.32
C PRO A 178 -13.29 -17.22 3.87
N HIS A 179 -12.05 -16.85 3.52
CA HIS A 179 -11.03 -17.78 3.04
C HIS A 179 -10.11 -18.32 4.14
N ALA A 180 -10.38 -17.96 5.40
CA ALA A 180 -9.68 -18.49 6.56
C ALA A 180 -9.82 -20.02 6.65
N ARG A 181 -8.72 -20.68 7.04
CA ARG A 181 -8.59 -22.13 7.16
C ARG A 181 -8.01 -22.53 8.51
N ALA A 182 -7.26 -21.63 9.17
CA ALA A 182 -6.58 -21.89 10.44
C ALA A 182 -7.48 -21.74 11.69
N HIS A 183 -8.69 -22.30 11.66
CA HIS A 183 -9.60 -22.29 12.81
C HIS A 183 -9.26 -23.34 13.88
N ASP A 184 -8.24 -24.15 13.67
CA ASP A 184 -7.73 -25.13 14.64
C ASP A 184 -6.51 -24.63 15.43
N THR A 185 -6.18 -23.34 15.30
CA THR A 185 -5.09 -22.70 16.04
C THR A 185 -5.28 -22.81 17.56
N ARG A 186 -4.14 -22.98 18.26
CA ARG A 186 -4.07 -23.05 19.72
C ARG A 186 -3.72 -21.73 20.38
N GLU A 187 -3.47 -20.68 19.60
CA GLU A 187 -3.05 -19.39 20.10
C GLU A 187 -3.54 -18.28 19.16
N VAL A 188 -4.23 -17.29 19.73
CA VAL A 188 -4.71 -16.12 19.01
C VAL A 188 -4.52 -14.86 19.84
N VAL A 189 -4.29 -13.73 19.18
CA VAL A 189 -4.38 -12.40 19.77
C VAL A 189 -5.74 -11.82 19.38
N LEU A 190 -6.61 -11.64 20.36
CA LEU A 190 -7.88 -10.93 20.19
C LEU A 190 -7.63 -9.43 20.26
N ASN A 191 -7.78 -8.72 19.14
CA ASN A 191 -7.87 -7.26 19.12
C ASN A 191 -9.32 -6.81 19.20
N LEU A 192 -9.63 -5.86 20.09
CA LEU A 192 -10.97 -5.37 20.34
C LEU A 192 -11.00 -3.99 21.01
N THR A 193 -12.17 -3.36 21.12
CA THR A 193 -12.33 -1.99 21.60
C THR A 193 -12.44 -1.83 23.14
N ALA A 194 -12.65 -2.89 23.92
CA ALA A 194 -12.75 -2.83 25.39
C ALA A 194 -12.41 -4.17 26.05
N ALA A 195 -12.21 -4.23 27.38
CA ALA A 195 -11.97 -5.50 28.11
C ALA A 195 -12.76 -5.56 29.44
N THR A 196 -13.71 -6.50 29.56
CA THR A 196 -14.52 -6.69 30.79
C THR A 196 -14.79 -8.16 31.17
N CYS A 197 -14.66 -9.10 30.23
CA CYS A 197 -15.00 -10.52 30.41
C CYS A 197 -13.82 -11.38 29.95
N MET A 198 -13.64 -12.56 30.56
CA MET A 198 -12.46 -13.40 30.35
C MET A 198 -12.84 -14.88 30.17
N ALA A 199 -12.14 -15.60 29.30
CA ALA A 199 -12.20 -17.05 29.14
C ALA A 199 -10.89 -17.71 29.61
N PRO A 200 -10.91 -19.00 30.02
CA PRO A 200 -9.69 -19.73 30.36
C PRO A 200 -8.68 -19.78 29.21
N GLY A 201 -7.40 -19.64 29.55
CA GLY A 201 -6.30 -19.60 28.58
C GLY A 201 -5.92 -18.20 28.11
N ILE A 202 -6.52 -17.13 28.65
CA ILE A 202 -5.97 -15.77 28.50
C ILE A 202 -4.61 -15.71 29.22
N THR A 203 -3.56 -15.34 28.50
CA THR A 203 -2.18 -15.26 29.00
C THR A 203 -1.46 -14.09 28.33
N GLY A 204 -0.26 -13.75 28.78
CA GLY A 204 0.46 -12.54 28.35
C GLY A 204 -0.15 -11.27 28.95
N GLY A 205 0.70 -10.32 29.34
CA GLY A 205 0.24 -9.02 29.79
C GLY A 205 -0.44 -8.30 28.63
N GLY A 206 -1.77 -8.25 28.61
CA GLY A 206 -2.50 -7.36 27.70
C GLY A 206 -2.01 -5.91 27.91
N SER A 207 -2.21 -5.04 26.92
CA SER A 207 -1.78 -3.63 26.91
C SER A 207 -2.41 -2.74 28.00
N GLY A 208 -2.89 -3.30 29.10
CA GLY A 208 -3.59 -2.63 30.18
C GLY A 208 -5.06 -2.37 29.85
N ARG A 209 -5.65 -1.37 30.49
CA ARG A 209 -7.00 -0.88 30.15
C ARG A 209 -6.87 0.06 28.95
N PRO A 210 -7.56 -0.19 27.83
CA PRO A 210 -7.54 0.73 26.70
C PRO A 210 -7.98 2.13 27.11
N HIS A 211 -7.21 3.14 26.71
CA HIS A 211 -7.58 4.54 26.89
C HIS A 211 -8.21 5.09 25.61
N PRO A 212 -9.26 5.93 25.71
CA PRO A 212 -9.77 6.66 24.56
C PRO A 212 -8.67 7.49 23.90
N SER A 213 -8.56 7.40 22.60
CA SER A 213 -7.65 8.18 21.77
C SER A 213 -8.43 8.87 20.63
N PRO A 214 -8.03 10.07 20.20
CA PRO A 214 -8.66 10.75 19.07
C PRO A 214 -8.75 9.86 17.83
N CYS A 215 -9.93 9.78 17.22
CA CYS A 215 -10.11 9.13 15.92
C CYS A 215 -9.96 10.18 14.82
N LEU A 216 -8.84 10.13 14.11
CA LEU A 216 -8.54 11.03 13.00
C LEU A 216 -8.99 10.38 11.69
N VAL A 217 -9.93 11.02 11.00
CA VAL A 217 -10.48 10.55 9.72
C VAL A 217 -9.86 11.33 8.58
N HIS A 218 -9.32 10.60 7.62
CA HIS A 218 -8.77 11.15 6.40
C HIS A 218 -9.86 11.32 5.34
N PHE A 219 -9.85 12.45 4.65
CA PHE A 219 -10.62 12.65 3.42
C PHE A 219 -9.74 13.28 2.35
N SER A 220 -10.12 13.07 1.09
CA SER A 220 -9.45 13.70 -0.05
C SER A 220 -10.46 14.44 -0.90
N CYS A 221 -10.09 15.64 -1.35
CA CYS A 221 -10.89 16.41 -2.29
C CYS A 221 -10.01 17.17 -3.27
N LEU A 222 -10.65 17.70 -4.31
CA LEU A 222 -10.05 18.64 -5.24
C LEU A 222 -10.45 20.06 -4.84
N VAL A 223 -9.48 20.96 -4.75
CA VAL A 223 -9.70 22.38 -4.46
C VAL A 223 -9.17 23.21 -5.61
N SER A 224 -9.95 24.17 -6.10
CA SER A 224 -9.50 25.06 -7.17
C SER A 224 -8.25 25.83 -6.75
N LYS A 225 -7.27 25.92 -7.64
CA LYS A 225 -6.06 26.74 -7.42
C LYS A 225 -6.39 28.21 -7.17
N GLY A 226 -7.49 28.72 -7.73
CA GLY A 226 -7.90 30.11 -7.60
C GLY A 226 -8.30 30.53 -6.18
N VAL A 227 -8.60 29.59 -5.28
CA VAL A 227 -8.93 29.88 -3.88
C VAL A 227 -7.78 29.65 -2.91
N VAL A 228 -6.61 29.22 -3.42
CA VAL A 228 -5.43 28.91 -2.61
C VAL A 228 -4.34 29.93 -2.86
N ILE A 229 -3.91 30.62 -1.80
CA ILE A 229 -2.73 31.48 -1.85
C ILE A 229 -1.51 30.61 -1.51
N ALA A 230 -0.61 30.45 -2.48
CA ALA A 230 0.61 29.66 -2.31
C ALA A 230 1.83 30.56 -2.10
N TYR A 231 2.76 30.10 -1.26
CA TYR A 231 4.00 30.80 -0.94
C TYR A 231 5.18 29.85 -1.13
N LEU A 232 6.27 30.35 -1.70
CA LEU A 232 7.53 29.61 -1.90
C LEU A 232 8.65 30.30 -1.13
N THR A 233 9.39 29.52 -0.34
CA THR A 233 10.70 29.88 0.20
C THR A 233 11.65 28.72 -0.07
N ALA A 234 12.91 28.99 -0.36
CA ALA A 234 13.91 27.98 -0.69
C ALA A 234 15.26 28.30 -0.05
N GLY A 235 15.67 27.52 0.95
CA GLY A 235 16.83 27.81 1.80
C GLY A 235 16.43 28.54 3.10
N ASN A 236 17.40 28.73 4.00
CA ASN A 236 17.12 29.19 5.36
C ASN A 236 16.85 30.70 5.49
N ASP A 237 17.31 31.52 4.53
CA ASP A 237 17.19 32.99 4.55
C ASP A 237 16.47 33.54 3.30
N ALA A 238 15.63 32.73 2.66
CA ALA A 238 15.01 33.11 1.40
C ALA A 238 13.72 33.91 1.57
N GLU A 239 13.63 35.02 0.84
CA GLU A 239 12.43 35.84 0.66
C GLU A 239 11.22 34.96 0.29
N ILE A 240 10.09 35.18 0.97
CA ILE A 240 8.84 34.51 0.68
C ILE A 240 8.26 35.08 -0.61
N LYS A 241 8.18 34.25 -1.65
CA LYS A 241 7.56 34.60 -2.94
C LYS A 241 6.12 34.11 -2.97
N THR A 242 5.18 35.00 -3.29
CA THR A 242 3.80 34.57 -3.57
C THR A 242 3.77 33.88 -4.93
N ILE A 243 3.20 32.68 -4.99
CA ILE A 243 3.01 31.91 -6.21
C ILE A 243 1.60 32.18 -6.72
N GLN A 244 1.53 32.78 -7.92
CA GLN A 244 0.30 32.83 -8.69
C GLN A 244 0.22 31.57 -9.54
N PHE A 245 -0.89 30.84 -9.43
CA PHE A 245 -1.14 29.70 -10.29
C PHE A 245 -1.57 30.20 -11.67
N GLU A 246 -0.63 30.34 -12.59
CA GLU A 246 -0.93 30.62 -14.01
C GLU A 246 -1.04 29.31 -14.80
N GLY A 247 -2.16 29.07 -15.47
CA GLY A 247 -2.34 27.91 -16.35
C GLY A 247 -3.77 27.76 -16.90
N PRO A 248 -3.94 27.20 -18.11
CA PRO A 248 -5.24 27.09 -18.77
C PRO A 248 -6.20 26.15 -18.02
N THR A 249 -7.47 26.55 -17.95
CA THR A 249 -8.60 25.86 -17.31
C THR A 249 -9.35 24.93 -18.27
N ASP A 250 -8.65 24.35 -19.26
CA ASP A 250 -9.34 23.52 -20.25
C ASP A 250 -9.56 22.10 -19.71
N ASN A 251 -10.70 21.91 -19.06
CA ASN A 251 -11.18 20.63 -18.54
C ASN A 251 -11.62 19.67 -19.65
N ASP A 252 -11.97 20.16 -20.84
CA ASP A 252 -12.61 19.34 -21.87
C ASP A 252 -11.60 18.43 -22.60
N SER A 253 -10.30 18.59 -22.31
CA SER A 253 -9.22 17.76 -22.83
C SER A 253 -8.68 16.71 -21.85
N ILE A 254 -9.10 16.74 -20.57
CA ILE A 254 -8.64 15.78 -19.55
C ILE A 254 -9.70 14.72 -19.31
N ILE A 255 -9.88 13.89 -20.34
CA ILE A 255 -10.40 12.55 -20.17
C ILE A 255 -9.31 11.79 -19.39
N PRO A 256 -9.54 11.25 -18.17
CA PRO A 256 -8.62 10.26 -17.62
C PRO A 256 -8.43 9.23 -18.73
N PRO A 257 -7.18 8.96 -19.15
CA PRO A 257 -6.95 8.20 -20.37
C PRO A 257 -7.84 6.97 -20.28
N SER A 258 -8.69 6.76 -21.28
CA SER A 258 -9.40 5.49 -21.35
C SER A 258 -8.34 4.43 -21.15
N LEU A 259 -8.51 3.53 -20.17
CA LEU A 259 -7.69 2.32 -20.06
C LEU A 259 -7.42 1.86 -21.49
N PHE A 260 -6.16 1.88 -21.92
CA PHE A 260 -5.82 1.72 -23.33
C PHE A 260 -6.62 0.55 -23.89
N LYS A 261 -7.63 0.84 -24.74
CA LYS A 261 -8.46 -0.22 -25.32
C LYS A 261 -7.63 -1.12 -26.23
N ASN A 262 -6.53 -0.56 -26.75
CA ASN A 262 -5.62 -1.24 -27.66
C ASN A 262 -4.21 -1.20 -27.08
N PHE A 263 -3.87 -2.21 -26.30
CA PHE A 263 -2.53 -2.77 -26.41
C PHE A 263 -2.47 -3.55 -27.72
N ASP A 264 -2.32 -2.86 -28.85
CA ASP A 264 -1.80 -3.45 -30.09
C ASP A 264 -0.26 -3.63 -29.95
N ILE A 265 0.21 -4.02 -28.76
CA ILE A 265 1.36 -4.93 -28.70
C ILE A 265 0.88 -6.20 -29.41
N GLU A 266 1.76 -6.96 -30.04
CA GLU A 266 1.50 -8.25 -30.69
C GLU A 266 0.87 -9.31 -29.72
N MET A 267 -0.23 -9.00 -29.06
CA MET A 267 -0.99 -9.80 -28.11
C MET A 267 -1.78 -10.88 -28.83
N GLU A 268 -2.16 -10.66 -30.09
CA GLU A 268 -2.74 -11.71 -30.95
C GLU A 268 -1.80 -12.93 -31.03
N SER A 269 -0.47 -12.74 -30.90
CA SER A 269 0.50 -13.85 -30.87
C SER A 269 0.60 -14.55 -29.50
N ILE A 270 0.14 -13.93 -28.41
CA ILE A 270 0.22 -14.51 -27.06
C ILE A 270 -1.12 -15.13 -26.65
N GLU A 271 -2.27 -14.50 -26.95
CA GLU A 271 -3.59 -15.09 -26.71
C GLU A 271 -3.81 -16.39 -27.48
N SER A 272 -3.27 -16.49 -28.71
CA SER A 272 -3.32 -17.70 -29.53
C SER A 272 -2.46 -18.87 -29.01
N ASN A 273 -1.48 -18.60 -28.15
CA ASN A 273 -0.56 -19.61 -27.61
C ASN A 273 -0.96 -20.17 -26.24
N VAL A 274 -1.99 -19.62 -25.58
CA VAL A 274 -2.54 -20.23 -24.35
C VAL A 274 -3.60 -21.27 -24.69
N SER A 275 -3.36 -22.10 -25.71
CA SER A 275 -3.97 -23.42 -25.77
C SER A 275 -3.19 -24.31 -24.81
N ALA A 276 -3.53 -24.29 -23.52
CA ALA A 276 -3.03 -25.30 -22.61
C ALA A 276 -3.55 -26.66 -23.09
N SER A 277 -2.73 -27.39 -23.86
CA SER A 277 -3.04 -28.72 -24.39
C SER A 277 -2.97 -29.82 -23.30
N GLY A 278 -3.21 -29.44 -22.04
CA GLY A 278 -3.11 -30.30 -20.86
C GLY A 278 -3.91 -29.76 -19.67
N GLY A 279 -4.04 -30.58 -18.63
CA GLY A 279 -4.78 -30.22 -17.41
C GLY A 279 -4.17 -29.03 -16.66
N THR A 280 -5.01 -28.17 -16.09
CA THR A 280 -4.59 -27.05 -15.24
C THR A 280 -4.35 -27.50 -13.80
N ILE A 281 -3.39 -26.88 -13.11
CA ILE A 281 -3.16 -27.06 -11.67
C ILE A 281 -3.37 -25.75 -10.91
N LYS A 282 -3.76 -25.83 -9.63
CA LYS A 282 -3.80 -24.65 -8.74
C LYS A 282 -2.39 -24.30 -8.31
N VAL A 283 -1.99 -23.04 -8.48
CA VAL A 283 -0.70 -22.50 -8.03
C VAL A 283 -0.91 -21.25 -7.17
N PRO A 284 -0.08 -21.03 -6.14
CA PRO A 284 -0.14 -19.78 -5.37
C PRO A 284 0.17 -18.57 -6.27
N LEU A 285 -0.63 -17.50 -6.17
CA LEU A 285 -0.47 -16.29 -6.98
C LEU A 285 0.94 -15.70 -6.89
N ILE A 286 1.55 -15.73 -5.70
CA ILE A 286 2.92 -15.28 -5.45
C ILE A 286 3.97 -15.96 -6.35
N ARG A 287 3.69 -17.14 -6.91
CA ARG A 287 4.58 -17.82 -7.87
C ARG A 287 4.49 -17.26 -9.29
N LEU A 288 3.39 -16.60 -9.62
CA LEU A 288 3.13 -16.05 -10.96
C LEU A 288 3.29 -14.54 -11.01
N ALA A 289 3.11 -13.85 -9.89
CA ALA A 289 3.09 -12.40 -9.82
C ALA A 289 3.80 -11.85 -8.58
N TRP A 290 4.24 -10.59 -8.68
CA TRP A 290 4.46 -9.70 -7.55
C TRP A 290 3.19 -8.90 -7.27
N GLY A 291 3.00 -8.51 -6.01
CA GLY A 291 1.86 -7.71 -5.60
C GLY A 291 2.28 -6.57 -4.70
N ARG A 292 1.62 -5.43 -4.85
CA ARG A 292 1.81 -4.27 -3.98
C ARG A 292 0.46 -3.70 -3.60
N SER A 293 0.24 -3.47 -2.30
CA SER A 293 -0.91 -2.72 -1.82
C SER A 293 -0.51 -1.33 -1.36
N GLY A 294 -1.43 -0.39 -1.56
CA GLY A 294 -1.36 0.99 -1.11
C GLY A 294 -2.63 1.31 -0.34
N ASP A 295 -2.67 0.89 0.92
CA ASP A 295 -3.91 0.91 1.70
C ASP A 295 -4.07 2.27 2.39
N LYS A 296 -5.21 2.93 2.16
CA LYS A 296 -5.54 4.25 2.71
C LYS A 296 -6.96 4.24 3.25
N GLY A 297 -7.09 4.33 4.58
CA GLY A 297 -8.40 4.28 5.23
C GLY A 297 -9.13 2.99 4.87
N ASP A 298 -10.34 3.11 4.34
CA ASP A 298 -11.20 1.97 3.96
C ASP A 298 -11.00 1.53 2.50
N THR A 299 -9.93 1.99 1.84
CA THR A 299 -9.62 1.66 0.45
C THR A 299 -8.30 0.91 0.35
N CYS A 300 -8.29 -0.16 -0.44
CA CYS A 300 -7.08 -0.92 -0.80
C CYS A 300 -6.84 -0.77 -2.29
N ASN A 301 -5.73 -0.15 -2.70
CA ASN A 301 -5.27 -0.19 -4.08
C ASN A 301 -4.25 -1.32 -4.23
N ILE A 302 -4.53 -2.31 -5.08
CA ILE A 302 -3.68 -3.50 -5.26
C ILE A 302 -3.15 -3.52 -6.69
N GLY A 303 -1.84 -3.30 -6.84
CA GLY A 303 -1.11 -3.53 -8.09
C GLY A 303 -0.62 -4.98 -8.16
N ILE A 304 -1.00 -5.70 -9.22
CA ILE A 304 -0.49 -7.05 -9.50
C ILE A 304 0.27 -7.05 -10.82
N ILE A 305 1.48 -7.63 -10.80
CA ILE A 305 2.32 -7.68 -11.99
C ILE A 305 2.98 -9.05 -12.20
N ALA A 306 2.87 -9.54 -13.43
CA ALA A 306 3.35 -10.87 -13.81
C ALA A 306 4.87 -10.99 -13.66
N ARG A 307 5.34 -12.12 -13.10
CA ARG A 307 6.77 -12.44 -12.99
C ARG A 307 7.44 -12.64 -14.34
N GLU A 308 6.69 -13.20 -15.29
CA GLU A 308 7.11 -13.41 -16.66
C GLU A 308 6.01 -12.94 -17.60
N GLN A 309 6.38 -12.42 -18.77
CA GLN A 309 5.43 -11.91 -19.78
C GLN A 309 4.36 -12.95 -20.14
N LYS A 310 4.73 -14.23 -20.21
CA LYS A 310 3.83 -15.35 -20.56
C LYS A 310 2.70 -15.58 -19.53
N TYR A 311 2.85 -15.14 -18.28
CA TYR A 311 1.81 -15.30 -17.26
C TYR A 311 0.75 -14.19 -17.31
N TYR A 312 1.07 -13.05 -17.93
CA TYR A 312 0.19 -11.88 -17.95
C TYR A 312 -1.21 -12.17 -18.55
N PRO A 313 -1.37 -12.86 -19.69
CA PRO A 313 -2.69 -13.17 -20.24
C PRO A 313 -3.53 -14.03 -19.29
N LEU A 314 -2.92 -14.99 -18.61
CA LEU A 314 -3.60 -15.83 -17.62
C LEU A 314 -4.08 -14.97 -16.45
N LEU A 315 -3.20 -14.17 -15.87
CA LEU A 315 -3.52 -13.28 -14.75
C LEU A 315 -4.66 -12.31 -15.10
N LYS A 316 -4.60 -11.68 -16.29
CA LYS A 316 -5.65 -10.78 -16.77
C LYS A 316 -7.01 -11.48 -16.91
N LYS A 317 -7.02 -12.77 -17.27
CA LYS A 317 -8.24 -13.57 -17.41
C LYS A 317 -8.81 -14.07 -16.08
N THR A 318 -7.96 -14.34 -15.10
CA THR A 318 -8.36 -15.05 -13.86
C THR A 318 -8.45 -14.17 -12.62
N LEU A 319 -7.76 -13.03 -12.59
CA LEU A 319 -7.79 -12.14 -11.43
C LEU A 319 -9.11 -11.35 -11.41
N THR A 320 -9.71 -11.34 -10.23
CA THR A 320 -10.92 -10.59 -9.88
C THR A 320 -10.58 -9.62 -8.75
N GLU A 321 -11.53 -8.74 -8.39
CA GLU A 321 -11.36 -7.86 -7.23
C GLU A 321 -11.37 -8.66 -5.91
N GLU A 322 -12.06 -9.81 -5.90
CA GLU A 322 -12.05 -10.84 -4.84
C GLU A 322 -10.82 -11.74 -4.88
#